data_AF-A0A392NIR8-F1
#
_entry.id   AF-A0A392NIR8-F1
#
_cell.length_a   1.000
_cell.length_b   1.000
_cell.length_c   1.000
_cell.angle_alpha   90.00
_cell.angle_beta   90.00
_cell.angle_gamma   90.00
#
_symmetry.space_group_name_H-M   'P 1'
#
loop_
_entity.id
_entity.type
_entity.pdbx_description
1 polymer ?
#
loop_
_entity_poly.entity_id
_entity_poly.type
_entity_poly.pdbx_seq_one_letter_code
_entity_poly.pdbx_strand_id
1 'polypeptide(L)'
;MVQNFSCTPCQLLGKYVSGTLNWVGYKGHIGSTEYVILSFDMEKETYQEVLLPQNVGDDYVCRPLLYVLSNCLCVCFVNETNFVVWLMKEYGVVDSWTKLTIIPREKFFSDSFMDMLFISENGVILMKTLSSQLVLYNINSGGLDYPFTSNVRVSDLHIYHETLISPQW
;
A
#
# COMPACT_ATOMS: atom_id res chain seq x y z
N MET A 1 -3.95 -2.45 28.97
CA MET A 1 -3.41 -1.07 29.08
C MET A 1 -2.78 -0.78 27.73
N VAL A 2 -3.42 0.06 26.90
CA VAL A 2 -2.89 0.39 25.56
C VAL A 2 -1.59 1.14 25.79
N GLN A 3 -0.47 0.58 25.34
CA GLN A 3 0.83 1.24 25.40
C GLN A 3 0.75 2.55 24.59
N ASN A 4 1.07 3.68 25.22
CA ASN A 4 1.18 4.96 24.52
C ASN A 4 2.44 4.93 23.65
N PHE A 5 2.27 4.75 22.34
CA PHE A 5 3.36 4.89 21.38
C PHE A 5 3.73 6.37 21.21
N SER A 6 5.01 6.61 20.89
CA SER A 6 5.52 7.93 20.47
C SER A 6 5.18 8.26 19.01
N CYS A 7 4.44 7.39 18.32
CA CYS A 7 4.23 7.43 16.87
C CYS A 7 2.73 7.62 16.56
N THR A 8 2.39 8.60 15.72
CA THR A 8 1.01 8.87 15.28
C THR A 8 0.74 8.30 13.88
N PRO A 9 -0.34 7.50 13.68
CA PRO A 9 -0.71 7.00 12.36
C PRO A 9 -0.99 8.12 11.36
N CYS A 10 -0.44 8.00 10.15
CA CYS A 10 -0.56 8.99 9.08
C CYS A 10 -1.67 8.67 8.06
N GLN A 11 -2.32 7.51 8.21
CA GLN A 11 -3.42 7.03 7.38
C GLN A 11 -4.60 6.70 8.29
N LEU A 12 -5.82 7.06 7.87
CA LEU A 12 -7.04 6.86 8.65
C LEU A 12 -7.40 5.38 8.84
N LEU A 13 -7.09 4.53 7.84
CA LEU A 13 -7.47 3.13 7.81
C LEU A 13 -6.24 2.23 7.89
N GLY A 14 -6.25 1.31 8.86
CA GLY A 14 -5.22 0.29 9.01
C GLY A 14 -5.29 -0.75 7.90
N LYS A 15 -4.13 -1.28 7.53
CA LYS A 15 -3.99 -2.33 6.52
C LYS A 15 -3.86 -3.68 7.21
N TYR A 16 -4.81 -4.58 6.95
CA TYR A 16 -4.85 -5.89 7.57
C TYR A 16 -4.01 -6.91 6.80
N VAL A 17 -3.07 -7.56 7.48
CA VAL A 17 -2.27 -8.68 6.92
C VAL A 17 -1.77 -9.56 8.06
N SER A 18 -1.76 -10.88 7.85
CA SER A 18 -1.19 -11.85 8.80
C SER A 18 -1.65 -11.69 10.26
N GLY A 19 -2.95 -11.42 10.48
CA GLY A 19 -3.50 -11.25 11.84
C GLY A 19 -3.25 -9.87 12.48
N THR A 20 -2.69 -8.92 11.73
CA THR A 20 -2.28 -7.62 12.26
C THR A 20 -2.89 -6.45 11.49
N LEU A 21 -3.11 -5.33 12.16
CA LEU A 21 -3.45 -4.04 11.54
C LEU A 21 -2.22 -3.14 11.46
N ASN A 22 -2.00 -2.51 10.30
CA ASN A 22 -0.76 -1.80 10.00
C ASN A 22 -0.99 -0.37 9.54
N TRP A 23 -0.15 0.57 9.99
CA TRP A 23 -0.17 1.97 9.59
C TRP A 23 1.24 2.50 9.39
N VAL A 24 1.43 3.41 8.44
CA VAL A 24 2.65 4.24 8.43
C VAL A 24 2.54 5.29 9.54
N GLY A 25 3.59 5.42 10.35
CA GLY A 25 3.71 6.40 11.42
C GLY A 25 5.08 7.10 11.39
N TYR A 26 5.13 8.30 11.97
CA TYR A 26 6.38 9.02 12.18
C TYR A 26 7.16 8.40 13.34
N LYS A 27 8.46 8.19 13.16
CA LYS A 27 9.38 7.81 14.23
C LYS A 27 10.05 9.06 14.79
N GLY A 28 9.58 9.51 15.95
CA GLY A 28 10.11 10.69 16.64
C GLY A 28 9.11 11.86 16.71
N HIS A 29 9.63 13.09 16.84
CA HIS A 29 8.80 14.29 16.94
C HIS A 29 8.23 14.73 15.58
N ILE A 30 7.18 15.57 15.64
CA ILE A 30 6.57 16.23 14.47
C ILE A 30 7.67 16.94 13.66
N GLY A 31 7.84 16.57 12.39
CA GLY A 31 8.86 17.12 11.49
C GLY A 31 10.04 16.17 11.19
N SER A 32 10.09 14.98 11.81
CA SER A 32 11.01 13.92 11.37
C SER A 32 10.62 13.37 9.99
N THR A 33 11.63 13.01 9.20
CA THR A 33 11.45 12.31 7.90
C THR A 33 11.56 10.79 8.03
N GLU A 34 11.79 10.27 9.25
CA GLU A 34 11.89 8.84 9.51
C GLU A 34 10.49 8.25 9.71
N TYR A 35 10.13 7.30 8.87
CA TYR A 35 8.86 6.60 8.91
C TYR A 35 9.06 5.14 9.31
N VAL A 36 8.10 4.60 10.05
CA VAL A 36 7.99 3.17 10.37
C VAL A 36 6.59 2.67 10.09
N ILE A 37 6.42 1.36 10.00
CA ILE A 37 5.09 0.75 10.03
C ILE A 37 4.80 0.38 11.49
N LEU A 38 3.75 0.96 12.05
CA LEU A 38 3.16 0.51 13.30
C LEU A 38 2.26 -0.68 13.00
N SER A 39 2.55 -1.83 13.60
CA SER A 39 1.75 -3.06 13.51
C SER A 39 1.08 -3.33 14.84
N PHE A 40 -0.22 -3.60 14.83
CA PHE A 40 -1.00 -4.07 15.97
C PHE A 40 -1.41 -5.53 15.75
N ASP A 41 -0.89 -6.44 16.58
CA ASP A 41 -1.30 -7.84 16.62
C ASP A 41 -2.64 -7.95 17.34
N MET A 42 -3.67 -8.38 16.62
CA MET A 42 -5.05 -8.41 17.15
C MET A 42 -5.28 -9.57 18.13
N GLU A 43 -4.50 -10.64 18.02
CA GLU A 43 -4.62 -11.80 18.91
C GLU A 43 -3.92 -11.53 20.25
N LYS A 44 -2.71 -10.98 20.18
CA LYS A 44 -1.91 -10.69 21.38
C LYS A 44 -2.22 -9.33 22.01
N GLU A 45 -2.96 -8.48 21.29
CA GLU A 45 -3.21 -7.08 21.65
C GLU A 45 -1.92 -6.28 21.89
N THR A 46 -0.86 -6.63 21.14
CA THR A 46 0.46 -5.99 21.25
C THR A 46 0.80 -5.19 20.02
N TYR A 47 1.61 -4.16 20.18
CA TYR A 47 2.13 -3.37 19.08
C TYR A 47 3.60 -3.70 18.83
N GLN A 48 4.03 -3.55 17.59
CA GLN A 48 5.43 -3.63 17.19
C GLN A 48 5.71 -2.68 16.04
N GLU A 49 6.98 -2.31 15.88
CA GLU A 49 7.46 -1.60 14.70
C GLU A 49 7.92 -2.60 13.64
N VAL A 50 7.46 -2.42 12.41
CA VAL A 50 7.95 -3.10 11.23
C VAL A 50 8.75 -2.10 10.41
N LEU A 51 10.02 -2.42 10.12
CA LEU A 51 10.88 -1.52 9.38
C LEU A 51 10.48 -1.47 7.90
N LEU A 52 10.58 -0.27 7.33
CA LEU A 52 10.46 -0.04 5.89
C LEU A 52 11.61 -0.72 5.12
N PRO A 53 11.49 -0.90 3.79
CA PRO A 53 12.59 -1.41 2.99
C PRO A 53 13.85 -0.53 3.16
N GLN A 54 15.01 -1.18 3.27
CA GLN A 54 16.31 -0.50 3.37
C GLN A 54 16.81 -0.07 1.99
N ASN A 55 17.76 0.87 1.95
CA ASN A 55 18.38 1.39 0.71
C ASN A 55 17.39 2.06 -0.26
N VAL A 56 16.37 2.67 0.34
CA VAL A 56 15.36 3.47 -0.31
C VAL A 56 15.89 4.91 -0.21
N GLY A 57 16.16 5.58 -1.34
CA GLY A 57 16.76 6.93 -1.38
C GLY A 57 15.93 7.98 -0.63
N ASP A 58 16.45 9.19 -0.39
CA ASP A 58 15.75 10.20 0.42
C ASP A 58 14.94 11.22 -0.41
N ASP A 59 14.70 10.94 -1.69
CA ASP A 59 14.12 11.87 -2.68
C ASP A 59 12.58 11.83 -2.76
N TYR A 60 11.89 11.34 -1.74
CA TYR A 60 10.43 11.25 -1.75
C TYR A 60 9.76 12.59 -1.47
N VAL A 61 8.71 12.87 -2.24
CA VAL A 61 7.95 14.11 -2.17
C VAL A 61 6.80 14.05 -1.17
N CYS A 62 6.50 12.87 -0.62
CA CYS A 62 5.48 12.69 0.40
C CYS A 62 5.79 11.49 1.31
N ARG A 63 5.03 11.37 2.40
CA ARG A 63 5.07 10.19 3.26
C ARG A 63 4.85 8.89 2.48
N PRO A 64 5.45 7.76 2.89
CA PRO A 64 5.18 6.47 2.29
C PRO A 64 3.71 6.08 2.42
N LEU A 65 3.18 5.43 1.39
CA LEU A 65 1.81 4.97 1.34
C LEU A 65 1.76 3.45 1.54
N LEU A 66 0.94 2.99 2.48
CA LEU A 66 0.77 1.57 2.80
C LEU A 66 -0.43 0.97 2.06
N TYR A 67 -0.26 -0.24 1.54
CA TYR A 67 -1.30 -1.02 0.86
C TYR A 67 -1.18 -2.51 1.20
N VAL A 68 -2.15 -3.30 0.76
CA VAL A 68 -2.08 -4.76 0.76
C VAL A 68 -2.32 -5.23 -0.66
N LEU A 69 -1.37 -5.95 -1.23
CA LEU A 69 -1.49 -6.54 -2.56
C LEU A 69 -1.17 -8.02 -2.46
N SER A 70 -2.05 -8.88 -2.99
CA SER A 70 -1.89 -10.34 -2.93
C SER A 70 -1.61 -10.87 -1.51
N ASN A 71 -2.35 -10.35 -0.51
CA ASN A 71 -2.19 -10.66 0.92
C ASN A 71 -0.80 -10.35 1.51
N CYS A 72 0.00 -9.54 0.84
CA CYS A 72 1.29 -9.08 1.33
C CYS A 72 1.25 -7.57 1.60
N LEU A 73 1.98 -7.13 2.63
CA LEU A 73 2.12 -5.71 2.91
C LEU A 73 2.93 -5.03 1.80
N CYS A 74 2.46 -3.88 1.35
CA CYS A 74 3.11 -3.09 0.30
C CYS A 74 3.35 -1.66 0.78
N VAL A 75 4.51 -1.12 0.41
CA VAL A 75 4.82 0.30 0.60
C VAL A 75 5.09 0.93 -0.76
N CYS A 76 4.45 2.06 -1.02
CA CYS A 76 4.72 2.91 -2.18
C CYS A 76 5.45 4.17 -1.72
N PHE A 77 6.60 4.41 -2.31
CA PHE A 77 7.31 5.66 -2.19
C PHE A 77 7.08 6.50 -3.45
N VAL A 78 6.85 7.80 -3.30
CA VAL A 78 6.60 8.71 -4.41
C VAL A 78 7.75 9.69 -4.49
N ASN A 79 8.50 9.69 -5.58
CA ASN A 79 9.48 10.73 -5.89
C ASN A 79 9.00 11.60 -7.05
N GLU A 80 9.83 12.53 -7.53
CA GLU A 80 9.43 13.47 -8.57
C GLU A 80 8.98 12.81 -9.88
N THR A 81 9.50 11.62 -10.19
CA THR A 81 9.28 10.98 -11.50
C THR A 81 8.53 9.66 -11.43
N ASN A 82 8.49 9.01 -10.27
CA ASN A 82 8.04 7.63 -10.14
C ASN A 82 7.26 7.34 -8.85
N PHE A 83 6.39 6.35 -8.94
CA PHE A 83 5.91 5.55 -7.82
C PHE A 83 6.79 4.29 -7.71
N VAL A 84 7.46 4.10 -6.59
CA VAL A 84 8.33 2.94 -6.32
C VAL A 84 7.63 2.02 -5.33
N VAL A 85 7.17 0.86 -5.81
CA VAL A 85 6.36 -0.07 -5.03
C VAL A 85 7.22 -1.22 -4.52
N TRP A 86 7.18 -1.46 -3.22
CA TRP A 86 7.83 -2.57 -2.54
C TRP A 86 6.80 -3.50 -1.91
N LEU A 87 7.10 -4.80 -1.93
CA LEU A 87 6.26 -5.89 -1.43
C LEU A 87 7.05 -6.69 -0.38
N MET A 88 6.49 -6.89 0.80
CA MET A 88 7.06 -7.73 1.86
C MET A 88 6.60 -9.17 1.63
N LYS A 89 7.53 -10.02 1.18
CA LYS A 89 7.21 -11.44 0.86
C LYS A 89 6.89 -12.25 2.10
N GLU A 90 7.55 -11.95 3.20
CA GLU A 90 7.34 -12.58 4.50
C GLU A 90 7.05 -11.50 5.53
N TYR A 91 5.83 -11.52 6.07
CA TYR A 91 5.37 -10.47 6.96
C TYR A 91 6.27 -10.33 8.20
N GLY A 92 6.72 -9.10 8.50
CA GLY A 92 7.61 -8.78 9.61
C GLY A 92 9.10 -9.01 9.34
N VAL A 93 9.48 -9.67 8.24
CA VAL A 93 10.89 -9.91 7.88
C VAL A 93 11.39 -8.82 6.95
N VAL A 94 12.25 -7.95 7.47
CA VAL A 94 12.77 -6.76 6.77
C VAL A 94 13.50 -7.13 5.47
N ASP A 95 14.30 -8.20 5.50
CA ASP A 95 15.05 -8.65 4.32
C ASP A 95 14.16 -9.28 3.23
N SER A 96 12.87 -9.49 3.52
CA SER A 96 11.89 -10.02 2.55
C SER A 96 11.25 -8.93 1.68
N TRP A 97 11.58 -7.65 1.94
CA TRP A 97 11.15 -6.56 1.08
C TRP A 97 11.77 -6.71 -0.32
N THR A 98 10.91 -6.79 -1.32
CA THR A 98 11.31 -6.88 -2.72
C THR A 98 10.65 -5.75 -3.51
N LYS A 99 11.41 -5.12 -4.39
CA LYS A 99 10.87 -4.08 -5.28
C LYS A 99 9.95 -4.77 -6.29
N LEU A 100 8.65 -4.45 -6.22
CA LEU A 100 7.63 -5.03 -7.08
C LEU A 100 7.64 -4.37 -8.46
N THR A 101 7.61 -3.04 -8.51
CA THR A 101 7.60 -2.28 -9.76
C THR A 101 7.96 -0.80 -9.54
N ILE A 102 8.33 -0.13 -10.62
CA ILE A 102 8.51 1.32 -10.70
C ILE A 102 7.53 1.83 -11.76
N ILE A 103 6.61 2.70 -11.35
CA ILE A 103 5.58 3.23 -12.23
C ILE A 103 5.89 4.71 -12.51
N PRO A 104 6.19 5.09 -13.77
CA PRO A 104 6.42 6.50 -14.11
C PRO A 104 5.17 7.35 -13.88
N ARG A 105 5.34 8.48 -13.18
CA ARG A 105 4.25 9.39 -12.83
C ARG A 105 3.61 10.04 -14.05
N GLU A 106 4.40 10.30 -15.09
CA GLU A 106 3.94 10.87 -16.36
C GLU A 106 2.85 10.06 -17.06
N LYS A 107 2.71 8.76 -16.72
CA LYS A 107 1.63 7.91 -17.24
C LYS A 107 0.25 8.29 -16.72
N PHE A 108 0.19 9.05 -15.63
CA PHE A 108 -1.05 9.47 -15.01
C PHE A 108 -1.21 10.98 -15.18
N PHE A 109 -2.12 11.38 -16.07
CA PHE A 109 -2.38 12.79 -16.36
C PHE A 109 -2.84 13.51 -15.08
N SER A 110 -1.96 14.35 -14.50
CA SER A 110 -2.21 15.24 -13.35
C SER A 110 -2.56 14.61 -11.98
N ASP A 111 -2.75 13.29 -11.89
CA ASP A 111 -3.07 12.61 -10.64
C ASP A 111 -1.79 12.20 -9.89
N SER A 112 -1.46 12.94 -8.83
CA SER A 112 -0.27 12.72 -7.99
C SER A 112 -0.43 11.62 -6.95
N PHE A 113 -1.65 11.14 -6.70
CA PHE A 113 -1.95 10.10 -5.72
C PHE A 113 -2.85 9.03 -6.32
N MET A 114 -2.55 7.77 -5.99
CA MET A 114 -3.28 6.59 -6.43
C MET A 114 -3.54 5.69 -5.24
N ASP A 115 -4.72 5.07 -5.20
CA ASP A 115 -5.00 3.98 -4.28
C ASP A 115 -4.76 2.66 -5.02
N MET A 116 -3.78 1.85 -4.57
CA MET A 116 -3.54 0.53 -5.11
C MET A 116 -4.45 -0.47 -4.40
N LEU A 117 -5.34 -1.07 -5.18
CA LEU A 117 -6.47 -1.82 -4.64
C LEU A 117 -6.16 -3.32 -4.69
N PHE A 118 -5.61 -3.80 -5.79
CA PHE A 118 -5.40 -5.22 -6.05
C PHE A 118 -4.26 -5.44 -7.04
N ILE A 119 -3.63 -6.61 -6.98
CA ILE A 119 -2.75 -7.13 -8.02
C ILE A 119 -3.19 -8.54 -8.41
N SER A 120 -3.32 -8.79 -9.71
CA SER A 120 -3.61 -10.12 -10.23
C SER A 120 -2.36 -10.99 -10.27
N GLU A 121 -2.54 -12.31 -10.36
CA GLU A 121 -1.44 -13.27 -10.55
C GLU A 121 -0.62 -12.98 -11.82
N ASN A 122 -1.24 -12.35 -12.83
CA ASN A 122 -0.60 -11.95 -14.08
C ASN A 122 0.15 -10.61 -13.98
N GLY A 123 0.29 -10.04 -12.78
CA GLY A 123 1.00 -8.78 -12.56
C GLY A 123 0.25 -7.54 -13.06
N VAL A 124 -1.08 -7.56 -13.04
CA VAL A 124 -1.89 -6.38 -13.34
C VAL A 124 -2.37 -5.75 -12.04
N ILE A 125 -1.94 -4.53 -11.76
CA ILE A 125 -2.36 -3.73 -10.62
C ILE A 125 -3.61 -2.95 -10.99
N LEU A 126 -4.68 -3.13 -10.20
CA LEU A 126 -5.87 -2.28 -10.23
C LEU A 126 -5.66 -1.10 -9.27
N MET A 127 -5.80 0.11 -9.80
CA MET A 127 -5.65 1.36 -9.06
C MET A 127 -6.88 2.22 -9.19
N LYS A 128 -7.11 3.06 -8.19
CA LYS A 128 -8.09 4.14 -8.22
C LYS A 128 -7.37 5.48 -8.14
N THR A 129 -7.67 6.37 -9.07
CA THR A 129 -7.12 7.73 -9.11
C THR A 129 -7.84 8.66 -8.13
N LEU A 130 -7.26 9.84 -7.87
CA LEU A 130 -7.97 10.92 -7.15
C LEU A 130 -9.26 11.34 -7.86
N SER A 131 -9.24 11.36 -9.19
CA SER A 131 -10.42 11.60 -10.04
C SER A 131 -11.46 10.47 -9.97
N SER A 132 -11.24 9.45 -9.12
CA SER A 132 -12.10 8.27 -8.91
C SER A 132 -12.28 7.40 -10.15
N GLN A 133 -11.29 7.44 -11.05
CA GLN A 133 -11.19 6.53 -12.20
C GLN A 133 -10.46 5.26 -11.80
N LEU A 134 -10.84 4.14 -12.40
CA LEU A 134 -10.13 2.88 -12.25
C LEU A 134 -9.14 2.70 -13.39
N VAL A 135 -7.92 2.26 -13.06
CA VAL A 135 -6.81 2.11 -13.98
C VAL A 135 -6.17 0.75 -13.77
N LEU A 136 -5.86 0.06 -14.86
CA LEU A 136 -5.10 -1.18 -14.86
C LEU A 136 -3.68 -0.87 -15.32
N TYR A 137 -2.69 -1.24 -14.51
CA TYR A 137 -1.28 -1.14 -14.87
C TYR A 137 -0.66 -2.53 -14.89
N ASN A 138 -0.09 -2.92 -16.02
CA ASN A 138 0.58 -4.19 -16.18
C ASN A 138 2.08 -4.04 -15.88
N ILE A 139 2.56 -4.64 -14.79
CA ILE A 139 3.96 -4.47 -14.35
C ILE A 139 4.97 -5.08 -15.31
N ASN A 140 4.56 -6.07 -16.11
CA ASN A 140 5.44 -6.79 -17.03
C ASN A 140 5.69 -6.01 -18.32
N SER A 141 4.65 -5.35 -18.84
CA SER A 141 4.73 -4.54 -20.07
C SER A 141 4.90 -3.05 -19.81
N GLY A 142 4.61 -2.60 -18.59
CA GLY A 142 4.44 -1.19 -18.28
C GLY A 142 3.21 -0.55 -18.94
N GLY A 143 2.34 -1.33 -19.57
CA GLY A 143 1.12 -0.84 -20.22
C GLY A 143 0.08 -0.35 -19.21
N LEU A 144 -0.73 0.62 -19.63
CA LEU A 144 -1.79 1.21 -18.83
C LEU A 144 -3.10 1.18 -19.62
N ASP A 145 -4.17 0.75 -18.97
CA ASP A 145 -5.50 0.63 -19.56
C ASP A 145 -6.56 1.26 -18.64
N TYR A 146 -7.59 1.83 -19.26
CA TYR A 146 -8.73 2.47 -18.61
C TYR A 146 -9.98 1.67 -18.94
N PRO A 147 -10.27 0.59 -18.18
CA PRO A 147 -11.33 -0.35 -18.54
C PRO A 147 -12.74 0.27 -18.51
N PHE A 148 -12.91 1.42 -17.87
CA PHE A 148 -14.18 2.13 -17.79
C PHE A 148 -14.06 3.50 -18.47
N THR A 149 -14.75 3.66 -19.60
CA THR A 149 -14.81 4.90 -20.38
C THR A 149 -15.94 5.83 -19.93
N SER A 150 -16.77 5.42 -18.97
CA SER A 150 -17.88 6.22 -18.45
C SER A 150 -17.45 7.05 -17.24
N ASN A 151 -18.11 8.20 -17.03
CA ASN A 151 -17.94 9.11 -15.88
C ASN A 151 -18.35 8.50 -14.52
N VAL A 152 -18.33 7.17 -14.37
CA VAL A 152 -18.69 6.47 -13.13
C VAL A 152 -17.55 6.68 -12.14
N ARG A 153 -17.74 7.67 -11.27
CA ARG A 153 -16.87 7.91 -10.12
C ARG A 153 -17.15 6.86 -9.07
N VAL A 154 -16.16 6.00 -8.79
CA VAL A 154 -16.29 4.97 -7.76
C VAL A 154 -15.86 5.56 -6.42
N SER A 155 -16.79 5.79 -5.49
CA SER A 155 -16.46 6.27 -4.14
C SER A 155 -15.94 5.14 -3.25
N ASP A 156 -16.66 4.03 -3.21
CA ASP A 156 -16.33 2.87 -2.38
C ASP A 156 -16.13 1.63 -3.26
N LEU A 157 -14.94 1.06 -3.21
CA LEU A 157 -14.62 -0.20 -3.87
C LEU A 157 -14.34 -1.26 -2.81
N HIS A 158 -15.10 -2.35 -2.85
CA HIS A 158 -14.84 -3.54 -2.06
C HIS A 158 -14.43 -4.64 -3.02
N ILE A 159 -13.21 -5.17 -2.84
CA ILE A 159 -12.74 -6.32 -3.61
C ILE A 159 -13.26 -7.57 -2.92
N TYR A 160 -14.09 -8.31 -3.64
CA TYR A 160 -14.58 -9.61 -3.20
C TYR A 160 -13.79 -10.71 -3.90
N HIS A 161 -13.18 -11.59 -3.12
CA HIS A 161 -12.63 -12.84 -3.62
C HIS A 161 -13.60 -13.96 -3.25
N GLU A 162 -14.32 -14.48 -4.23
CA GLU A 162 -15.24 -15.60 -4.01
C GLU A 162 -14.43 -16.84 -3.60
N THR A 163 -14.81 -17.45 -2.47
CA THR A 163 -14.24 -18.73 -2.05
C THR A 163 -15.33 -19.76 -2.30
N LEU A 164 -15.07 -20.78 -3.12
CA LEU A 164 -16.03 -21.86 -3.45
C LEU A 164 -16.38 -22.76 -2.24
N ILE A 165 -15.96 -22.39 -1.04
CA ILE A 165 -16.26 -23.12 0.18
C ILE A 165 -17.59 -22.58 0.71
N SER A 166 -18.64 -23.39 0.61
CA SER A 166 -19.91 -23.09 1.28
C SER A 166 -19.68 -23.00 2.80
N PRO A 167 -20.24 -21.98 3.49
CA PRO A 167 -20.16 -21.94 4.93
C PRO A 167 -20.86 -23.18 5.50
N GLN A 168 -20.17 -23.93 6.36
CA GLN A 168 -20.80 -25.00 7.13
C GLN A 168 -21.55 -24.35 8.30
N TRP A 169 -22.87 -24.48 8.29
CA TRP A 169 -23.76 -24.02 9.36
C TRP A 169 -24.12 -25.20 10.24
#